data_AF-A0AAU9WB98-F1
#
_entry.id   AF-A0AAU9WB98-F1
#
_cell.length_a   1.000
_cell.length_b   1.000
_cell.length_c   1.000
_cell.angle_alpha   90.00
_cell.angle_beta   90.00
_cell.angle_gamma   90.00
#
_symmetry.space_group_name_H-M   'P 1'
#
loop_
_entity.id
_entity.type
_entity.pdbx_description
1 polymer ?
#
loop_
_entity_poly.entity_id
_entity_poly.type
_entity_poly.pdbx_seq_one_letter_code
_entity_poly.pdbx_strand_id
1 'polypeptide(L)'
;MFWLTLSLVVFWCHSTKGKVSWPTGKYGLPMPKAGCPNNWFEGRRFHDDKTGNLVDREAYNNLHLAGWITKEGIEQDFCIKTSTDKTQDWPAGRYCILKHDSCPVGFADGSVLWRPKSSSFQDATVNGKKLKERTVNYCCSTRGEINSSISLPLDKPFYLYSQSGENCQQVKGATLKEESVNFDKNVGRYEVSIEGKNPFQVDKHGSQMKLTYCYYTPGGAIAIPESQEVEKTLFTGSALDNSTQSSGLAVAIGIGIACAMVGTASIALVTKKLFRKKTDGDDDDDEPRPDDP
;
A
#
# COMPACT_ATOMS: atom_id res chain seq x y z
N MET A 1 50.72 45.98 -16.17
CA MET A 1 49.68 45.01 -16.57
C MET A 1 49.53 44.00 -15.44
N PHE A 2 48.41 44.01 -14.73
CA PHE A 2 48.06 42.97 -13.76
C PHE A 2 46.72 42.37 -14.18
N TRP A 3 46.68 41.07 -14.42
CA TRP A 3 45.46 40.33 -14.72
C TRP A 3 44.97 39.66 -13.44
N LEU A 4 43.80 40.08 -12.95
CA LEU A 4 43.07 39.44 -11.85
C LEU A 4 42.16 38.36 -12.43
N THR A 5 42.55 37.09 -12.28
CA THR A 5 41.72 35.95 -12.68
C THR A 5 40.71 35.61 -11.59
N LEU A 6 39.48 36.12 -11.76
CA LEU A 6 38.35 35.81 -10.87
C LEU A 6 37.89 34.36 -11.06
N SER A 7 38.30 33.46 -10.16
CA SER A 7 37.88 32.05 -10.20
C SER A 7 36.48 31.89 -9.60
N LEU A 8 35.47 31.76 -10.45
CA LEU A 8 34.10 31.41 -10.06
C LEU A 8 34.04 29.93 -9.65
N VAL A 9 34.12 29.66 -8.35
CA VAL A 9 33.90 28.33 -7.78
C VAL A 9 32.40 28.02 -7.78
N VAL A 10 31.93 27.35 -8.82
CA VAL A 10 30.55 26.85 -8.89
C VAL A 10 30.40 25.67 -7.93
N PHE A 11 29.87 25.93 -6.73
CA PHE A 11 29.50 24.88 -5.79
C PHE A 11 28.30 24.09 -6.33
N TRP A 12 28.60 23.02 -7.07
CA TRP A 12 27.63 22.03 -7.51
C TRP A 12 27.17 21.17 -6.33
N CYS A 13 26.23 21.71 -5.55
CA CYS A 13 25.59 21.02 -4.43
C CYS A 13 24.71 19.88 -4.96
N HIS A 14 25.33 18.73 -5.21
CA HIS A 14 24.61 17.50 -5.47
C HIS A 14 23.87 17.08 -4.20
N SER A 15 22.58 17.41 -4.14
CA SER A 15 21.67 16.81 -3.17
C SER A 15 21.45 15.34 -3.53
N THR A 16 22.41 14.48 -3.20
CA THR A 16 22.23 13.03 -3.19
C THR A 16 21.22 12.68 -2.11
N LYS A 17 19.92 12.67 -2.47
CA LYS A 17 18.87 12.12 -1.61
C LYS A 17 19.20 10.64 -1.38
N GLY A 18 19.78 10.36 -0.22
CA GLY A 18 20.20 9.01 0.15
C GLY A 18 19.03 8.04 0.01
N LYS A 19 19.27 6.91 -0.65
CA LYS A 19 18.26 5.88 -0.84
C LYS A 19 17.82 5.33 0.53
N VAL A 20 16.56 5.55 0.88
CA VAL A 20 15.96 5.00 2.11
C VAL A 20 16.08 3.48 2.05
N SER A 21 16.67 2.90 3.09
CA SER A 21 16.94 1.46 3.18
C SER A 21 15.93 0.75 4.08
N TRP A 22 15.70 -0.55 3.86
CA TRP A 22 14.79 -1.31 4.71
C TRP A 22 15.32 -1.37 6.15
N PRO A 23 14.49 -1.16 7.19
CA PRO A 23 14.96 -1.12 8.57
C PRO A 23 15.68 -2.37 9.09
N THR A 24 16.36 -2.18 10.20
CA THR A 24 17.17 -3.19 10.90
C THR A 24 16.30 -4.32 11.46
N GLY A 25 16.87 -5.53 11.51
CA GLY A 25 16.23 -6.74 12.04
C GLY A 25 15.72 -7.70 10.96
N LYS A 26 15.23 -8.86 11.43
CA LYS A 26 14.61 -9.90 10.60
C LYS A 26 13.11 -9.92 10.80
N TYR A 27 12.35 -9.96 9.72
CA TYR A 27 10.90 -9.89 9.74
C TYR A 27 10.32 -10.29 8.37
N GLY A 28 9.01 -10.51 8.32
CA GLY A 28 8.28 -10.76 7.07
C GLY A 28 7.23 -9.68 6.79
N LEU A 29 6.93 -9.48 5.51
CA LEU A 29 5.82 -8.66 5.00
C LEU A 29 4.94 -9.53 4.08
N PRO A 30 3.64 -9.23 3.92
CA PRO A 30 2.83 -9.82 2.84
C PRO A 30 3.48 -9.54 1.48
N MET A 31 3.56 -10.56 0.62
CA MET A 31 4.14 -10.39 -0.72
C MET A 31 3.10 -9.77 -1.67
N PRO A 32 3.41 -8.68 -2.39
CA PRO A 32 2.58 -8.23 -3.50
C PRO A 32 2.75 -9.10 -4.74
N LYS A 33 1.77 -9.10 -5.65
CA LYS A 33 1.86 -9.68 -7.00
C LYS A 33 3.02 -9.11 -7.83
N ALA A 34 3.59 -7.97 -7.43
CA ALA A 34 4.83 -7.38 -7.98
C ALA A 34 6.14 -8.05 -7.50
N GLY A 35 6.06 -9.06 -6.63
CA GLY A 35 7.19 -9.77 -6.03
C GLY A 35 7.90 -8.98 -4.92
N CYS A 36 8.96 -9.58 -4.39
CA CYS A 36 9.64 -9.03 -3.21
C CYS A 36 10.65 -7.91 -3.49
N PRO A 37 10.97 -7.07 -2.48
CA PRO A 37 12.14 -6.22 -2.50
C PRO A 37 13.42 -7.02 -2.80
N ASN A 38 14.41 -6.37 -3.41
CA ASN A 38 15.65 -7.04 -3.80
C ASN A 38 16.40 -7.58 -2.57
N ASN A 39 17.00 -8.77 -2.70
CA ASN A 39 17.71 -9.49 -1.65
C ASN A 39 16.84 -9.97 -0.46
N TRP A 40 15.54 -10.17 -0.69
CA TRP A 40 14.64 -10.80 0.28
C TRP A 40 14.27 -12.21 -0.18
N PHE A 41 13.96 -13.08 0.78
CA PHE A 41 13.53 -14.45 0.51
C PHE A 41 12.01 -14.52 0.36
N GLU A 42 11.54 -15.46 -0.46
CA GLU A 42 10.12 -15.76 -0.58
C GLU A 42 9.74 -16.84 0.44
N GLY A 43 8.64 -16.61 1.14
CA GLY A 43 8.05 -17.54 2.11
C GLY A 43 6.57 -17.75 1.82
N ARG A 44 5.99 -18.81 2.38
CA ARG A 44 4.66 -19.27 2.02
C ARG A 44 3.96 -19.96 3.19
N ARG A 45 2.66 -19.73 3.34
CA ARG A 45 1.78 -20.45 4.27
C ARG A 45 0.52 -20.90 3.56
N PHE A 46 0.03 -22.06 3.95
CA PHE A 46 -1.25 -22.61 3.51
C PHE A 46 -2.22 -22.68 4.70
N HIS A 47 -3.46 -22.27 4.48
CA HIS A 47 -4.59 -22.46 5.39
C HIS A 47 -5.62 -23.35 4.71
N ASP A 48 -6.00 -24.48 5.34
CA ASP A 48 -7.02 -25.38 4.78
C ASP A 48 -8.38 -24.66 4.73
N ASP A 49 -8.94 -24.58 3.53
CA ASP A 49 -10.28 -24.07 3.25
C ASP A 49 -11.05 -25.03 2.31
N LYS A 50 -11.01 -26.34 2.59
CA LYS A 50 -11.74 -27.35 1.79
C LYS A 50 -13.25 -27.13 1.64
N THR A 51 -13.89 -26.34 2.50
CA THR A 51 -15.32 -25.98 2.34
C THR A 51 -15.51 -24.70 1.52
N GLY A 52 -14.45 -24.00 1.12
CA GLY A 52 -14.48 -22.81 0.27
C GLY A 52 -15.14 -21.57 0.88
N ASN A 53 -15.27 -21.52 2.21
CA ASN A 53 -16.11 -20.55 2.93
C ASN A 53 -15.33 -19.74 3.99
N LEU A 54 -14.03 -20.00 4.19
CA LEU A 54 -13.26 -19.29 5.23
C LEU A 54 -13.13 -17.80 4.92
N VAL A 55 -13.05 -17.45 3.63
CA VAL A 55 -12.99 -16.06 3.11
C VAL A 55 -13.84 -15.94 1.85
N ASP A 56 -14.23 -14.71 1.51
CA ASP A 56 -14.75 -14.40 0.18
C ASP A 56 -13.62 -14.55 -0.87
N ARG A 57 -13.82 -15.48 -1.82
CA ARG A 57 -12.82 -15.83 -2.83
C ARG A 57 -12.64 -14.74 -3.90
N GLU A 58 -13.70 -14.03 -4.25
CA GLU A 58 -13.65 -12.96 -5.24
C GLU A 58 -12.93 -11.75 -4.66
N ALA A 59 -13.31 -11.34 -3.44
CA ALA A 59 -12.64 -10.27 -2.70
C ALA A 59 -11.15 -10.55 -2.50
N TYR A 60 -10.77 -11.78 -2.14
CA TYR A 60 -9.36 -12.16 -1.98
C TYR A 60 -8.58 -12.13 -3.32
N ASN A 61 -9.16 -12.63 -4.41
CA ASN A 61 -8.51 -12.62 -5.72
C ASN A 61 -8.27 -11.19 -6.26
N ASN A 62 -9.15 -10.25 -5.91
CA ASN A 62 -9.10 -8.84 -6.26
C ASN A 62 -8.05 -8.01 -5.50
N LEU A 63 -7.35 -8.60 -4.52
CA LEU A 63 -6.24 -7.95 -3.81
C LEU A 63 -4.97 -7.91 -4.68
N HIS A 64 -4.03 -7.03 -4.37
CA HIS A 64 -2.67 -7.08 -4.96
C HIS A 64 -1.74 -8.06 -4.24
N LEU A 65 -2.27 -8.91 -3.35
CA LEU A 65 -1.55 -9.90 -2.55
C LEU A 65 -1.19 -11.13 -3.40
N ALA A 66 0.02 -11.68 -3.22
CA ALA A 66 0.48 -12.92 -3.85
C ALA A 66 0.09 -14.17 -3.06
N GLY A 67 0.12 -15.32 -3.74
CA GLY A 67 -0.55 -16.56 -3.34
C GLY A 67 -1.81 -16.79 -4.17
N TRP A 68 -2.57 -17.85 -3.84
CA TRP A 68 -3.75 -18.28 -4.60
C TRP A 68 -4.75 -19.06 -3.74
N ILE A 69 -6.00 -19.16 -4.19
CA ILE A 69 -7.03 -20.00 -3.55
C ILE A 69 -7.29 -21.24 -4.41
N THR A 70 -6.98 -22.42 -3.87
CA THR A 70 -7.25 -23.72 -4.52
C THR A 70 -8.65 -24.25 -4.13
N LYS A 71 -8.93 -25.55 -4.30
CA LYS A 71 -10.13 -26.19 -3.70
C LYS A 71 -9.85 -26.64 -2.26
N GLU A 72 -8.58 -26.82 -1.93
CA GLU A 72 -8.06 -27.35 -0.68
C GLU A 72 -7.82 -26.25 0.34
N GLY A 73 -7.50 -25.03 -0.10
CA GLY A 73 -7.22 -23.93 0.81
C GLY A 73 -6.68 -22.66 0.17
N ILE A 74 -6.34 -21.73 1.06
CA ILE A 74 -5.80 -20.41 0.75
C ILE A 74 -4.30 -20.47 0.95
N GLU A 75 -3.55 -20.12 -0.07
CA GLU A 75 -2.12 -19.94 0.00
C GLU A 75 -1.80 -18.44 0.07
N GLN A 76 -0.90 -18.08 0.97
CA GLN A 76 -0.43 -16.72 1.18
C GLN A 76 1.09 -16.68 1.11
N ASP A 77 1.61 -15.82 0.24
CA ASP A 77 3.04 -15.61 0.06
C ASP A 77 3.56 -14.36 0.82
N PHE A 78 4.83 -14.42 1.19
CA PHE A 78 5.49 -13.45 2.06
C PHE A 78 6.89 -13.09 1.55
N CYS A 79 7.28 -11.84 1.76
CA CYS A 79 8.64 -11.38 1.60
C CYS A 79 9.34 -11.39 2.96
N ILE A 80 10.46 -12.09 3.06
CA ILE A 80 11.20 -12.30 4.31
C ILE A 80 12.57 -11.63 4.24
N LYS A 81 12.80 -10.64 5.11
CA LYS A 81 14.13 -10.07 5.35
C LYS A 81 14.85 -10.90 6.40
N THR A 82 15.94 -11.56 5.98
CA THR A 82 16.82 -12.34 6.88
C THR A 82 18.13 -11.62 7.21
N SER A 83 18.49 -10.60 6.43
CA SER A 83 19.66 -9.75 6.70
C SER A 83 19.50 -8.97 8.01
N THR A 84 20.56 -8.99 8.81
CA THR A 84 20.72 -8.23 10.05
C THR A 84 21.45 -6.90 9.87
N ASP A 85 21.58 -6.40 8.63
CA ASP A 85 22.27 -5.15 8.34
C ASP A 85 21.66 -4.00 9.15
N LYS A 86 22.53 -3.25 9.85
CA LYS A 86 22.18 -2.08 10.67
C LYS A 86 22.06 -0.85 9.78
N THR A 87 20.97 -0.77 9.04
CA THR A 87 20.69 0.29 8.05
C THR A 87 20.10 1.53 8.71
N GLN A 88 18.93 1.38 9.32
CA GLN A 88 18.21 2.39 10.09
C GLN A 88 17.24 1.69 11.06
N ASP A 89 16.76 2.39 12.07
CA ASP A 89 15.67 1.91 12.91
C ASP A 89 14.32 2.00 12.18
N TRP A 90 13.33 1.27 12.69
CA TRP A 90 11.96 1.40 12.20
C TRP A 90 11.37 2.76 12.59
N PRO A 91 10.69 3.47 11.66
CA PRO A 91 10.04 4.73 11.98
C PRO A 91 8.84 4.50 12.91
N ALA A 92 8.66 5.40 13.87
CA ALA A 92 7.47 5.40 14.72
C ALA A 92 6.20 5.62 13.86
N GLY A 93 5.33 4.62 13.88
CA GLY A 93 3.97 4.67 13.35
C GLY A 93 3.13 3.52 13.92
N ARG A 94 1.88 3.37 13.45
CA ARG A 94 0.93 2.36 13.93
C ARG A 94 0.62 1.34 12.85
N TYR A 95 1.29 0.18 12.91
CA TYR A 95 1.25 -0.86 11.89
C TYR A 95 1.87 -2.17 12.42
N CYS A 96 1.58 -3.28 11.76
CA CYS A 96 2.15 -4.59 12.08
C CYS A 96 2.91 -5.22 10.90
N ILE A 97 3.85 -6.10 11.24
CA ILE A 97 4.67 -6.93 10.36
C ILE A 97 4.70 -8.38 10.89
N LEU A 98 5.15 -9.34 10.09
CA LEU A 98 5.34 -10.71 10.56
C LEU A 98 6.62 -10.84 11.38
N LYS A 99 6.53 -11.53 12.51
CA LYS A 99 7.69 -11.90 13.33
C LYS A 99 8.49 -12.99 12.61
N HIS A 100 9.82 -12.87 12.63
CA HIS A 100 10.73 -13.94 12.23
C HIS A 100 11.27 -14.67 13.48
N ASP A 101 12.27 -14.09 14.14
CA ASP A 101 12.86 -14.63 15.38
C ASP A 101 12.33 -13.88 16.61
N SER A 102 12.63 -12.57 16.66
CA SER A 102 12.23 -11.63 17.71
C SER A 102 11.67 -10.35 17.07
N CYS A 103 10.84 -9.60 17.78
CA CYS A 103 10.37 -8.33 17.25
C CYS A 103 11.48 -7.27 17.19
N PRO A 104 11.50 -6.41 16.16
CA PRO A 104 12.40 -5.26 16.11
C PRO A 104 12.18 -4.30 17.28
N VAL A 105 13.19 -3.50 17.62
CA VAL A 105 13.12 -2.51 18.70
C VAL A 105 11.94 -1.55 18.46
N GLY A 106 11.10 -1.37 19.49
CA GLY A 106 9.91 -0.52 19.44
C GLY A 106 8.61 -1.22 19.03
N PHE A 107 8.66 -2.51 18.67
CA PHE A 107 7.48 -3.32 18.38
C PHE A 107 7.13 -4.20 19.58
N ALA A 108 5.83 -4.41 19.78
CA ALA A 108 5.30 -5.39 20.74
C ALA A 108 4.93 -6.69 20.03
N ASP A 109 5.16 -7.82 20.69
CA ASP A 109 4.73 -9.14 20.24
C ASP A 109 3.20 -9.30 20.25
N GLY A 110 2.72 -10.13 19.33
CA GLY A 110 1.42 -10.77 19.41
C GLY A 110 1.32 -11.95 18.44
N SER A 111 0.22 -12.69 18.54
CA SER A 111 0.05 -13.93 17.80
C SER A 111 -1.41 -14.27 17.56
N VAL A 112 -1.66 -15.02 16.48
CA VAL A 112 -2.97 -15.63 16.20
C VAL A 112 -2.79 -17.11 15.93
N LEU A 113 -3.31 -17.94 16.84
CA LEU A 113 -3.30 -19.40 16.73
C LEU A 113 -4.59 -19.89 16.08
N TRP A 114 -4.46 -20.57 14.94
CA TRP A 114 -5.55 -21.21 14.23
C TRP A 114 -5.61 -22.69 14.62
N ARG A 115 -6.43 -23.04 15.62
CA ARG A 115 -6.62 -24.44 16.06
C ARG A 115 -7.82 -25.05 15.34
N PRO A 116 -7.68 -26.16 14.60
CA PRO A 116 -8.84 -26.87 14.05
C PRO A 116 -9.77 -27.38 15.15
N LYS A 117 -11.10 -27.26 14.98
CA LYS A 117 -12.08 -27.76 15.98
C LYS A 117 -12.23 -29.27 15.97
N SER A 118 -12.03 -29.94 14.83
CA SER A 118 -11.94 -31.40 14.76
C SER A 118 -10.50 -31.86 14.98
N SER A 119 -10.32 -32.96 15.71
CA SER A 119 -9.01 -33.52 16.06
C SER A 119 -8.22 -34.07 14.86
N SER A 120 -8.88 -34.26 13.71
CA SER A 120 -8.29 -34.70 12.46
C SER A 120 -7.59 -33.57 11.70
N PHE A 121 -6.59 -32.92 12.31
CA PHE A 121 -5.60 -32.19 11.53
C PHE A 121 -4.70 -33.23 10.84
N GLN A 122 -5.08 -33.64 9.62
CA GLN A 122 -4.15 -34.33 8.74
C GLN A 122 -3.06 -33.31 8.38
N ASP A 123 -1.80 -33.63 8.70
CA ASP A 123 -0.63 -32.81 8.40
C ASP A 123 -0.62 -32.41 6.91
N ALA A 124 -0.97 -31.15 6.62
CA ALA A 124 -0.84 -30.60 5.28
C ALA A 124 0.67 -30.56 4.92
N THR A 125 1.08 -31.50 4.08
CA THR A 125 2.46 -31.67 3.66
C THR A 125 2.65 -30.94 2.33
N VAL A 126 3.29 -29.77 2.38
CA VAL A 126 3.68 -29.02 1.18
C VAL A 126 5.17 -29.26 0.96
N ASN A 127 5.55 -29.83 -0.19
CA ASN A 127 6.94 -30.16 -0.56
C ASN A 127 7.72 -30.92 0.53
N GLY A 128 7.07 -31.90 1.19
CA GLY A 128 7.69 -32.70 2.26
C GLY A 128 7.90 -31.97 3.60
N LYS A 129 7.62 -30.67 3.70
CA LYS A 129 7.67 -29.93 4.97
C LYS A 129 6.29 -29.95 5.64
N LYS A 130 6.28 -30.43 6.90
CA LYS A 130 5.14 -30.25 7.80
C LYS A 130 5.02 -28.78 8.20
N LEU A 131 3.88 -28.14 7.93
CA LEU A 131 3.51 -26.85 8.51
C LEU A 131 3.14 -27.04 9.99
N LYS A 132 4.15 -27.23 10.85
CA LYS A 132 3.96 -27.47 12.29
C LYS A 132 3.40 -26.24 13.04
N GLU A 133 3.63 -25.04 12.52
CA GLU A 133 3.29 -23.78 13.18
C GLU A 133 1.86 -23.34 12.82
N ARG A 134 0.89 -23.70 13.67
CA ARG A 134 -0.51 -23.22 13.56
C ARG A 134 -0.65 -21.73 13.92
N THR A 135 0.33 -21.18 14.63
CA THR A 135 0.40 -19.78 15.04
C THR A 135 0.91 -18.91 13.89
N VAL A 136 0.34 -17.72 13.69
CA VAL A 136 1.00 -16.61 12.99
C VAL A 136 1.48 -15.65 14.06
N ASN A 137 2.77 -15.32 14.05
CA ASN A 137 3.35 -14.37 15.00
C ASN A 137 3.55 -13.01 14.32
N TYR A 138 3.19 -11.96 15.04
CA TYR A 138 3.23 -10.57 14.57
C TYR A 138 4.10 -9.72 15.50
N CYS A 139 4.61 -8.66 14.92
CA CYS A 139 5.21 -7.55 15.65
C CYS A 139 4.43 -6.31 15.25
N CYS A 140 3.92 -5.55 16.22
CA CYS A 140 3.20 -4.30 15.96
C CYS A 140 3.90 -3.12 16.64
N SER A 141 4.17 -2.07 15.88
CA SER A 141 4.51 -0.77 16.45
C SER A 141 3.21 -0.06 16.81
N THR A 142 3.15 0.51 18.01
CA THR A 142 2.03 1.32 18.50
C THR A 142 2.49 2.74 18.85
N ARG A 143 3.65 3.17 18.32
CA ARG A 143 4.34 4.42 18.67
C ARG A 143 4.08 5.48 17.61
N GLY A 144 3.64 6.68 17.99
CA GLY A 144 3.35 7.76 17.03
C GLY A 144 1.95 7.63 16.40
N GLU A 145 1.70 8.42 15.34
CA GLU A 145 0.36 8.67 14.81
C GLU A 145 0.20 8.22 13.34
N ILE A 146 -0.95 7.64 13.01
CA ILE A 146 -1.30 7.11 11.66
C ILE A 146 -1.09 8.17 10.56
N ASN A 147 -1.45 9.42 10.87
CA ASN A 147 -1.41 10.54 9.92
C ASN A 147 0.00 11.17 9.78
N SER A 148 0.94 10.82 10.66
CA SER A 148 2.33 11.27 10.54
C SER A 148 3.09 10.36 9.60
N SER A 149 3.27 10.79 8.36
CA SER A 149 3.83 9.94 7.29
C SER A 149 5.24 9.44 7.61
N ILE A 150 5.42 8.12 7.60
CA ILE A 150 6.72 7.47 7.83
C ILE A 150 7.55 7.37 6.55
N SER A 151 8.88 7.21 6.70
CA SER A 151 9.78 6.96 5.57
C SER A 151 10.12 5.47 5.49
N LEU A 152 9.72 4.82 4.40
CA LEU A 152 10.12 3.45 4.04
C LEU A 152 10.59 3.41 2.58
N PRO A 153 11.34 2.37 2.14
CA PRO A 153 11.79 2.26 0.76
C PRO A 153 10.63 2.09 -0.22
N LEU A 154 10.69 2.82 -1.34
CA LEU A 154 9.67 2.79 -2.41
C LEU A 154 10.28 2.40 -3.76
N ASP A 155 11.21 1.44 -3.77
CA ASP A 155 11.75 0.85 -5.00
C ASP A 155 10.75 -0.08 -5.71
N LYS A 156 9.85 -0.69 -4.93
CA LYS A 156 8.79 -1.61 -5.36
C LYS A 156 7.57 -1.41 -4.46
N PRO A 157 6.37 -1.84 -4.91
CA PRO A 157 5.22 -1.94 -4.01
C PRO A 157 5.50 -2.85 -2.82
N PHE A 158 4.85 -2.59 -1.69
CA PHE A 158 4.94 -3.43 -0.49
C PHE A 158 3.66 -3.36 0.34
N TYR A 159 3.55 -4.26 1.32
CA TYR A 159 2.48 -4.26 2.31
C TYR A 159 3.01 -4.03 3.72
N LEU A 160 2.20 -3.33 4.52
CA LEU A 160 2.15 -3.51 5.98
C LEU A 160 0.77 -4.07 6.33
N TYR A 161 0.58 -4.58 7.54
CA TYR A 161 -0.77 -4.72 8.09
C TYR A 161 -1.14 -3.46 8.87
N SER A 162 -2.42 -3.06 8.84
CA SER A 162 -2.88 -2.07 9.81
C SER A 162 -2.87 -2.66 11.22
N GLN A 163 -2.81 -1.82 12.24
CA GLN A 163 -3.02 -2.25 13.61
C GLN A 163 -4.52 -2.57 13.81
N SER A 164 -4.85 -3.56 14.66
CA SER A 164 -6.23 -3.97 14.91
C SER A 164 -7.15 -2.77 15.25
N GLY A 165 -8.17 -2.55 14.42
CA GLY A 165 -9.16 -1.48 14.59
C GLY A 165 -8.72 -0.10 14.07
N GLU A 166 -7.58 -0.01 13.38
CA GLU A 166 -6.97 1.24 12.93
C GLU A 166 -6.82 1.29 11.40
N ASN A 167 -6.83 2.51 10.86
CA ASN A 167 -6.56 2.79 9.46
C ASN A 167 -5.07 2.59 9.14
N CYS A 168 -4.75 2.51 7.85
CA CYS A 168 -3.39 2.31 7.39
C CYS A 168 -2.49 3.54 7.60
N GLN A 169 -1.31 3.29 8.17
CA GLN A 169 -0.22 4.24 8.38
C GLN A 169 0.14 4.96 7.07
N GLN A 170 0.27 6.29 7.09
CA GLN A 170 0.74 7.03 5.91
C GLN A 170 2.24 6.81 5.67
N VAL A 171 2.65 6.65 4.40
CA VAL A 171 4.05 6.51 3.97
C VAL A 171 4.39 7.63 2.98
N LYS A 172 5.50 8.35 3.21
CA LYS A 172 5.91 9.51 2.40
C LYS A 172 6.19 9.12 0.96
N GLY A 173 5.46 9.72 0.01
CA GLY A 173 5.64 9.49 -1.44
C GLY A 173 5.04 8.18 -1.96
N ALA A 174 4.24 7.48 -1.14
CA ALA A 174 3.50 6.30 -1.56
C ALA A 174 2.04 6.64 -1.87
N THR A 175 1.44 5.96 -2.84
CA THR A 175 -0.02 5.86 -2.93
C THR A 175 -0.45 4.68 -2.06
N LEU A 176 -1.35 4.94 -1.11
CA LEU A 176 -1.93 3.93 -0.23
C LEU A 176 -3.26 3.42 -0.81
N LYS A 177 -3.42 2.10 -0.86
CA LYS A 177 -4.71 1.42 -1.04
C LYS A 177 -4.95 0.49 0.15
N GLU A 178 -6.05 0.68 0.87
CA GLU A 178 -6.48 -0.27 1.89
C GLU A 178 -7.16 -1.47 1.23
N GLU A 179 -6.78 -2.66 1.66
CA GLU A 179 -7.27 -3.94 1.17
C GLU A 179 -7.62 -4.81 2.37
N SER A 180 -8.68 -5.63 2.31
CA SER A 180 -9.16 -6.34 3.51
C SER A 180 -9.70 -7.72 3.19
N VAL A 181 -9.45 -8.66 4.10
CA VAL A 181 -10.02 -10.00 4.09
C VAL A 181 -10.84 -10.19 5.36
N ASN A 182 -12.09 -10.62 5.21
CA ASN A 182 -12.93 -11.03 6.31
C ASN A 182 -12.87 -12.57 6.42
N PHE A 183 -12.58 -13.06 7.62
CA PHE A 183 -12.56 -14.47 7.97
C PHE A 183 -13.78 -14.79 8.85
N ASP A 184 -14.59 -15.76 8.46
CA ASP A 184 -15.77 -16.18 9.23
C ASP A 184 -15.45 -17.39 10.14
N LYS A 185 -15.52 -17.21 11.46
CA LYS A 185 -15.34 -18.29 12.44
C LYS A 185 -16.58 -19.18 12.58
N ASN A 186 -17.75 -18.72 12.13
CA ASN A 186 -19.00 -19.49 12.19
C ASN A 186 -18.97 -20.72 11.27
N VAL A 187 -18.07 -20.73 10.28
CA VAL A 187 -17.74 -21.90 9.44
C VAL A 187 -17.19 -23.08 10.26
N GLY A 188 -16.96 -22.89 11.57
CA GLY A 188 -16.90 -23.99 12.54
C GLY A 188 -15.63 -24.83 12.51
N ARG A 189 -14.76 -24.67 11.50
CA ARG A 189 -13.54 -25.48 11.36
C ARG A 189 -12.37 -25.01 12.23
N TYR A 190 -12.33 -23.74 12.65
CA TYR A 190 -11.26 -23.22 13.50
C TYR A 190 -11.79 -22.60 14.80
N GLU A 191 -11.13 -22.93 15.91
CA GLU A 191 -11.05 -22.14 17.13
C GLU A 191 -9.82 -21.22 16.99
N VAL A 192 -9.99 -19.92 17.18
CA VAL A 192 -8.92 -18.94 16.99
C VAL A 192 -8.60 -18.26 18.32
N SER A 193 -7.35 -18.43 18.81
CA SER A 193 -6.82 -17.66 19.93
C SER A 193 -6.03 -16.46 19.40
N ILE A 194 -6.16 -15.31 20.07
CA ILE A 194 -5.53 -14.05 19.70
C ILE A 194 -4.87 -13.49 20.95
N GLU A 195 -3.56 -13.22 20.88
CA GLU A 195 -2.75 -12.77 22.01
C GLU A 195 -1.87 -11.58 21.60
N GLY A 196 -1.54 -10.71 22.55
CA GLY A 196 -0.65 -9.56 22.34
C GLY A 196 -1.15 -8.55 21.28
N LYS A 197 -0.23 -7.80 20.70
CA LYS A 197 -0.53 -6.81 19.64
C LYS A 197 -0.49 -7.49 18.27
N ASN A 198 -1.60 -7.41 17.54
CA ASN A 198 -1.80 -8.11 16.28
C ASN A 198 -2.71 -7.27 15.35
N PRO A 199 -2.80 -7.61 14.04
CA PRO A 199 -3.54 -6.82 13.06
C PRO A 199 -5.03 -7.18 12.89
N PHE A 200 -5.56 -8.18 13.61
CA PHE A 200 -6.94 -8.63 13.39
C PHE A 200 -7.95 -7.81 14.21
N GLN A 201 -8.85 -7.13 13.50
CA GLN A 201 -10.06 -6.57 14.10
C GLN A 201 -11.10 -7.68 14.25
N VAL A 202 -11.61 -7.91 15.46
CA VAL A 202 -12.69 -8.86 15.73
C VAL A 202 -14.00 -8.09 15.91
N ASP A 203 -15.10 -8.61 15.38
CA ASP A 203 -16.43 -8.05 15.61
C ASP A 203 -16.90 -8.21 17.08
N LYS A 204 -17.97 -7.50 17.45
CA LYS A 204 -18.50 -7.51 18.83
C LYS A 204 -18.98 -8.89 19.30
N HIS A 205 -19.36 -9.76 18.37
CA HIS A 205 -19.87 -11.09 18.66
C HIS A 205 -18.77 -12.17 18.65
N GLY A 206 -17.53 -11.80 18.29
CA GLY A 206 -16.43 -12.73 18.22
C GLY A 206 -16.49 -13.68 17.02
N SER A 207 -17.40 -13.48 16.07
CA SER A 207 -17.72 -14.32 14.90
C SER A 207 -16.88 -14.01 13.66
N GLN A 208 -16.62 -12.74 13.38
CA GLN A 208 -15.87 -12.32 12.18
C GLN A 208 -14.53 -11.69 12.59
N MET A 209 -13.49 -11.99 11.80
CA MET A 209 -12.18 -11.35 11.92
C MET A 209 -11.84 -10.65 10.61
N LYS A 210 -11.61 -9.34 10.66
CA LYS A 210 -11.10 -8.56 9.54
C LYS A 210 -9.58 -8.41 9.67
N LEU A 211 -8.87 -8.68 8.58
CA LEU A 211 -7.44 -8.40 8.43
C LEU A 211 -7.26 -7.35 7.33
N THR A 212 -6.67 -6.22 7.68
CA THR A 212 -6.42 -5.11 6.73
C THR A 212 -4.96 -5.09 6.29
N TYR A 213 -4.77 -5.14 4.99
CA TYR A 213 -3.51 -4.98 4.28
C TYR A 213 -3.40 -3.54 3.77
N CYS A 214 -2.30 -2.88 4.10
CA CYS A 214 -1.97 -1.54 3.64
C CYS A 214 -1.05 -1.66 2.43
N TYR A 215 -1.61 -1.54 1.22
CA TYR A 215 -0.83 -1.63 -0.02
C TYR A 215 -0.22 -0.28 -0.36
N TYR A 216 1.10 -0.22 -0.47
CA TYR A 216 1.82 0.99 -0.84
C TYR A 216 2.46 0.82 -2.21
N THR A 217 2.15 1.71 -3.15
CA THR A 217 2.83 1.78 -4.45
C THR A 217 3.71 3.04 -4.55
N PRO A 218 4.87 2.99 -5.22
CA PRO A 218 5.69 4.18 -5.47
C PRO A 218 4.96 5.22 -6.32
N GLY A 219 5.20 6.51 -6.08
CA GLY A 219 4.69 7.60 -6.91
C GLY A 219 3.46 8.33 -6.37
N GLY A 220 3.20 8.25 -5.05
CA GLY A 220 2.19 9.08 -4.41
C GLY A 220 2.61 10.55 -4.36
N ALA A 221 1.62 11.45 -4.46
CA ALA A 221 1.86 12.89 -4.37
C ALA A 221 2.48 13.26 -3.01
N ILE A 222 3.65 13.90 -3.03
CA ILE A 222 4.24 14.50 -1.84
C ILE A 222 3.46 15.78 -1.56
N ALA A 223 2.63 15.79 -0.51
CA ALA A 223 2.11 17.02 0.04
C ALA A 223 3.30 17.86 0.55
N ILE A 224 3.63 18.91 -0.20
CA ILE A 224 4.61 19.92 0.24
C ILE A 224 3.89 20.75 1.31
N PRO A 225 4.37 20.80 2.56
CA PRO A 225 3.78 21.68 3.55
C PRO A 225 4.00 23.14 3.14
N GLU A 226 2.93 23.92 3.14
CA GLU A 226 2.93 25.35 2.82
C GLU A 226 3.61 26.16 3.93
N SER A 227 4.94 26.16 3.95
CA SER A 227 5.73 26.89 4.94
C SER A 227 6.08 28.29 4.44
N GLN A 228 5.21 29.24 4.82
CA GLN A 228 5.40 30.68 5.08
C GLN A 228 6.36 31.53 4.21
N GLU A 229 5.88 32.76 3.97
CA GLU A 229 6.51 33.81 3.16
C GLU A 229 7.97 34.10 3.53
N VAL A 230 8.84 34.19 2.51
CA VAL A 230 10.19 34.74 2.62
C VAL A 230 10.24 36.07 1.86
N GLU A 231 10.70 37.12 2.54
CA GLU A 231 10.73 38.49 2.02
C GLU A 231 11.46 38.64 0.68
N LYS A 232 10.89 39.46 -0.22
CA LYS A 232 11.59 39.98 -1.40
C LYS A 232 12.23 41.34 -1.11
N THR A 233 13.48 41.34 -0.65
CA THR A 233 14.39 42.48 -0.81
C THR A 233 15.13 42.34 -2.14
N LEU A 234 14.72 43.07 -3.18
CA LEU A 234 15.20 44.42 -3.51
C LEU A 234 16.58 44.41 -4.21
N PHE A 235 16.57 44.45 -5.54
CA PHE A 235 17.61 45.11 -6.32
C PHE A 235 16.99 45.91 -7.46
N THR A 236 17.07 47.23 -7.33
CA THR A 236 16.62 48.22 -8.30
C THR A 236 17.68 48.51 -9.35
N GLY A 237 17.33 48.33 -10.63
CA GLY A 237 17.74 49.17 -11.76
C GLY A 237 19.22 49.33 -12.11
N SER A 238 19.59 48.82 -13.28
CA SER A 238 20.36 49.58 -14.30
C SER A 238 19.96 49.06 -15.69
N ALA A 239 20.08 49.89 -16.73
CA ALA A 239 19.50 49.63 -18.05
C ALA A 239 20.53 49.22 -19.11
N LEU A 240 20.03 48.51 -20.14
CA LEU A 240 20.48 48.50 -21.54
C LEU A 240 21.96 48.23 -21.86
N ASP A 241 22.22 47.10 -22.54
CA ASP A 241 22.47 47.13 -23.99
C ASP A 241 22.02 45.80 -24.63
N ASN A 242 21.71 45.81 -25.94
CA ASN A 242 21.19 44.71 -26.73
C ASN A 242 22.05 44.48 -27.98
N SER A 243 22.73 43.34 -28.07
CA SER A 243 23.25 42.87 -29.36
C SER A 243 23.33 41.34 -29.47
N THR A 244 22.54 40.82 -30.43
CA THR A 244 22.83 39.65 -31.28
C THR A 244 22.79 38.25 -30.66
N GLN A 245 21.61 37.64 -30.79
CA GLN A 245 21.35 36.26 -31.27
C GLN A 245 22.42 35.16 -31.09
N SER A 246 22.09 34.14 -30.29
CA SER A 246 21.80 32.80 -30.83
C SER A 246 21.00 31.95 -29.85
N SER A 247 20.30 30.94 -30.37
CA SER A 247 19.44 29.97 -29.67
C SER A 247 20.16 29.17 -28.55
N GLY A 248 19.49 28.69 -27.50
CA GLY A 248 18.08 28.89 -27.13
C GLY A 248 17.66 27.97 -25.97
N LEU A 249 17.24 28.57 -24.85
CA LEU A 249 16.48 27.89 -23.81
C LEU A 249 15.49 28.90 -23.22
N ALA A 250 14.20 28.72 -23.49
CA ALA A 250 13.18 29.71 -23.14
C ALA A 250 12.84 29.65 -21.64
N VAL A 251 13.48 30.52 -20.86
CA VAL A 251 13.08 30.80 -19.47
C VAL A 251 11.93 31.80 -19.50
N ALA A 252 10.72 31.34 -19.23
CA ALA A 252 9.54 32.18 -19.17
C ALA A 252 9.52 33.02 -17.87
N ILE A 253 10.04 34.25 -17.94
CA ILE A 253 9.82 35.30 -16.94
C ILE A 253 8.90 36.35 -17.58
N GLY A 254 7.64 36.36 -17.13
CA GLY A 254 6.63 37.38 -17.43
C GLY A 254 5.77 37.54 -16.18
N ILE A 255 6.13 38.48 -15.31
CA ILE A 255 5.51 39.82 -15.22
C ILE A 255 4.02 39.72 -14.86
N GLY A 256 3.73 40.00 -13.60
CA GLY A 256 2.36 40.21 -13.15
C GLY A 256 1.79 41.49 -13.75
N ILE A 257 0.63 41.39 -14.39
CA ILE A 257 -0.21 42.52 -14.72
C ILE A 257 -1.47 42.41 -13.88
N ALA A 258 -1.63 43.34 -12.93
CA ALA A 258 -2.90 43.53 -12.27
C ALA A 258 -3.81 44.34 -13.20
N CYS A 259 -4.83 43.70 -13.76
CA CYS A 259 -5.98 44.36 -14.36
C CYS A 259 -7.25 43.65 -13.91
N ALA A 260 -8.06 44.32 -13.10
CA ALA A 260 -9.47 43.97 -12.97
C ALA A 260 -10.19 44.35 -14.27
N MET A 261 -11.23 43.60 -14.65
CA MET A 261 -12.59 44.12 -14.84
C MET A 261 -13.56 43.05 -15.37
N VAL A 262 -14.77 43.09 -14.80
CA VAL A 262 -16.09 42.88 -15.44
C VAL A 262 -16.21 41.73 -16.47
N GLY A 263 -16.97 40.70 -16.10
CA GLY A 263 -17.25 39.57 -16.98
C GLY A 263 -18.39 39.81 -17.99
N THR A 264 -18.56 38.84 -18.87
CA THR A 264 -19.80 38.55 -19.59
C THR A 264 -20.01 37.05 -19.62
N ALA A 265 -21.26 36.62 -19.40
CA ALA A 265 -21.63 35.22 -19.62
C ALA A 265 -21.69 34.94 -21.13
N SER A 266 -21.29 33.73 -21.54
CA SER A 266 -21.55 33.24 -22.90
C SER A 266 -21.76 31.74 -22.93
N ILE A 267 -22.71 31.37 -23.77
CA ILE A 267 -23.40 30.07 -23.80
C ILE A 267 -22.62 29.08 -24.65
N ALA A 268 -22.55 27.82 -24.23
CA ALA A 268 -22.14 26.69 -25.08
C ALA A 268 -23.26 25.65 -25.17
N LEU A 269 -23.75 25.43 -26.38
CA LEU A 269 -24.85 24.52 -26.70
C LEU A 269 -24.38 23.06 -26.73
N VAL A 270 -25.06 22.16 -26.01
CA VAL A 270 -24.84 20.72 -26.15
C VAL A 270 -25.75 20.17 -27.26
N THR A 271 -25.15 19.74 -28.37
CA THR A 271 -25.86 19.08 -29.47
C THR A 271 -26.16 17.62 -29.13
N LYS A 272 -27.45 17.27 -29.08
CA LYS A 272 -27.90 15.87 -29.01
C LYS A 272 -27.45 15.11 -30.26
N LYS A 273 -26.78 13.97 -30.08
CA LYS A 273 -26.64 12.96 -31.16
C LYS A 273 -27.52 11.76 -30.85
N LEU A 274 -28.52 11.56 -31.70
CA LEU A 274 -29.48 10.45 -31.64
C LEU A 274 -28.80 9.15 -32.09
N PHE A 275 -29.12 8.03 -31.43
CA PHE A 275 -29.14 6.72 -32.06
C PHE A 275 -30.44 5.98 -31.71
N ARG A 276 -30.78 4.99 -32.56
CA ARG A 276 -32.14 4.73 -33.02
C ARG A 276 -32.67 3.39 -32.49
N LYS A 277 -33.85 3.41 -31.84
CA LYS A 277 -34.59 2.22 -31.39
C LYS A 277 -35.45 1.64 -32.53
N LYS A 278 -35.36 0.33 -32.73
CA LYS A 278 -36.29 -0.60 -33.44
C LYS A 278 -35.66 -2.00 -33.40
N THR A 279 -36.33 -3.16 -33.33
CA THR A 279 -37.71 -3.61 -32.95
C THR A 279 -37.69 -5.16 -33.05
N ASP A 280 -38.59 -5.97 -32.48
CA ASP A 280 -39.78 -5.71 -31.63
C ASP A 280 -39.48 -6.19 -30.17
N GLY A 281 -40.23 -7.00 -29.40
CA GLY A 281 -41.60 -7.51 -29.46
C GLY A 281 -41.94 -8.33 -28.20
N ASP A 282 -43.03 -7.99 -27.51
CA ASP A 282 -43.63 -8.78 -26.41
C ASP A 282 -44.88 -9.49 -26.97
N ASP A 283 -45.11 -10.75 -26.59
CA ASP A 283 -46.44 -11.38 -26.48
C ASP A 283 -46.27 -12.66 -25.64
N ASP A 284 -47.10 -12.81 -24.60
CA ASP A 284 -47.15 -13.97 -23.70
C ASP A 284 -47.94 -15.13 -24.33
N ASP A 285 -47.64 -16.38 -23.94
CA ASP A 285 -48.61 -17.50 -23.98
C ASP A 285 -48.21 -18.62 -22.99
N ASP A 286 -49.23 -19.28 -22.44
CA ASP A 286 -49.19 -20.15 -21.24
C ASP A 286 -48.85 -21.64 -21.51
N GLU A 287 -48.86 -22.43 -20.41
CA GLU A 287 -49.08 -23.89 -20.32
C GLU A 287 -47.89 -24.90 -20.40
N PRO A 288 -48.02 -26.14 -19.83
CA PRO A 288 -47.05 -26.57 -18.83
C PRO A 288 -46.32 -27.92 -19.09
N ARG A 289 -45.42 -28.20 -18.13
CA ARG A 289 -44.69 -29.45 -17.81
C ARG A 289 -45.41 -30.78 -18.13
N PRO A 290 -44.64 -31.80 -18.54
CA PRO A 290 -44.78 -33.14 -17.99
C PRO A 290 -43.48 -33.64 -17.31
N ASP A 291 -43.64 -34.52 -16.34
CA ASP A 291 -42.57 -35.23 -15.62
C ASP A 291 -42.26 -36.60 -16.24
N ASP A 292 -41.02 -37.08 -16.01
CA ASP A 292 -40.63 -38.50 -15.90
C ASP A 292 -40.70 -39.39 -17.19
N PRO A 293 -39.98 -40.54 -17.28
CA PRO A 293 -39.40 -41.37 -16.21
C PRO A 293 -37.85 -41.47 -16.16
#